data_AF-A0A534VVH1-F1
#
_entry.id   AF-A0A534VVH1-F1
#
_cell.length_a   1.000
_cell.length_b   1.000
_cell.length_c   1.000
_cell.angle_alpha   90.00
_cell.angle_beta   90.00
_cell.angle_gamma   90.00
#
_symmetry.space_group_name_H-M   'P 1'
#
loop_
_entity.id
_entity.type
_entity.pdbx_description
1 polymer ?
#
loop_
_entity_poly.entity_id
_entity_poly.type
_entity_poly.pdbx_seq_one_letter_code
_entity_poly.pdbx_strand_id
1 'polypeptide(L)'
;MRTPLRIMLGFVVRRCAVALGHPPTPDELAEWANNQRDARGRYRIFGRAISAEEARVILRHPGRLVTVRSDPRWAVAANAER
;
A
#
# COMPACT_ATOMS: atom_id res chain seq x y z
N MET A 1 10.70 18.85 -8.47
CA MET A 1 10.55 18.06 -7.21
C MET A 1 9.57 16.91 -7.48
N ARG A 2 9.65 15.77 -6.77
CA ARG A 2 8.66 14.68 -6.94
C ARG A 2 7.59 14.75 -5.87
N THR A 3 6.35 15.05 -6.25
CA THR A 3 5.20 15.08 -5.34
C THR A 3 4.99 13.70 -4.70
N PRO A 4 4.86 13.58 -3.37
CA PRO A 4 4.61 12.30 -2.71
C PRO A 4 3.11 11.94 -2.77
N LEU A 5 2.78 10.65 -2.80
CA LEU A 5 1.47 10.20 -3.32
C LEU A 5 0.62 9.73 -2.14
N ARG A 6 -0.64 10.18 -2.13
CA ARG A 6 -1.60 9.91 -1.07
C ARG A 6 -2.47 8.74 -1.50
N ILE A 7 -2.11 7.53 -1.08
CA ILE A 7 -2.94 6.34 -1.30
C ILE A 7 -3.88 6.20 -0.09
N MET A 8 -5.15 5.91 -0.35
CA MET A 8 -6.10 5.53 0.70
C MET A 8 -5.76 4.12 1.20
N LEU A 9 -5.62 3.94 2.51
CA LEU A 9 -5.23 2.65 3.09
C LEU A 9 -6.17 1.50 2.72
N GLY A 10 -7.48 1.76 2.66
CA GLY A 10 -8.48 0.79 2.21
C GLY A 10 -8.25 0.27 0.79
N PHE A 11 -7.62 1.05 -0.10
CA PHE A 11 -7.21 0.57 -1.43
C PHE A 11 -6.05 -0.43 -1.34
N VAL A 12 -5.07 -0.17 -0.47
CA VAL A 12 -3.93 -1.09 -0.22
C VAL A 12 -4.44 -2.40 0.39
N VAL A 13 -5.29 -2.32 1.41
CA VAL A 13 -5.91 -3.49 2.06
C VAL A 13 -6.76 -4.29 1.06
N ARG A 14 -7.59 -3.63 0.23
CA ARG A 14 -8.41 -4.31 -0.79
C ARG A 14 -7.55 -4.98 -1.87
N ARG A 15 -6.45 -4.36 -2.30
CA ARG A 15 -5.49 -4.97 -3.25
C ARG A 15 -4.77 -6.17 -2.64
N CYS A 16 -4.43 -6.13 -1.34
CA CYS A 16 -3.87 -7.25 -0.61
C CYS A 16 -4.89 -8.40 -0.51
N ALA A 17 -6.13 -8.11 -0.10
CA ALA A 17 -7.20 -9.11 0.01
C ALA A 17 -7.49 -9.83 -1.33
N VAL A 18 -7.48 -9.10 -2.44
CA VAL A 18 -7.64 -9.67 -3.79
C VAL A 18 -6.43 -10.54 -4.20
N ALA A 19 -5.23 -10.24 -3.71
CA ALA A 19 -4.03 -11.02 -4.00
C ALA A 19 -3.90 -12.31 -3.16
N LEU A 20 -4.50 -12.34 -1.97
CA LEU A 20 -4.53 -13.51 -1.08
C LEU A 20 -5.80 -14.37 -1.26
N GLY A 21 -6.89 -13.78 -1.77
CA GLY A 21 -8.20 -14.43 -1.88
C GLY A 21 -9.08 -14.33 -0.62
N HIS A 22 -8.57 -13.73 0.46
CA HIS A 22 -9.26 -13.56 1.74
C HIS A 22 -8.87 -12.23 2.41
N PRO A 23 -9.58 -11.78 3.47
CA PRO A 23 -9.16 -10.62 4.26
C PRO A 23 -7.76 -10.85 4.87
N PRO A 24 -6.80 -9.93 4.70
CA PRO A 24 -5.45 -10.10 5.22
C PRO A 24 -5.38 -9.87 6.73
N THR A 25 -4.59 -10.69 7.42
CA THR A 25 -4.08 -10.40 8.76
C THR A 25 -3.04 -9.26 8.72
N PRO A 26 -2.66 -8.68 9.87
CA PRO A 26 -1.63 -7.64 9.90
C PRO A 26 -0.26 -8.12 9.38
N ASP A 27 0.08 -9.39 9.60
CA ASP A 27 1.39 -9.93 9.19
C ASP A 27 1.46 -10.13 7.67
N GLU A 28 0.44 -10.75 7.08
CA GLU A 28 0.32 -10.92 5.62
C GLU A 28 0.27 -9.58 4.89
N LEU A 29 -0.44 -8.58 5.44
CA LEU A 29 -0.46 -7.23 4.87
C LEU A 29 0.94 -6.57 4.92
N ALA A 30 1.70 -6.78 5.99
CA ALA A 30 3.07 -6.31 6.10
C ALA A 30 3.99 -7.03 5.11
N GLU A 31 3.97 -8.37 5.06
CA GLU A 31 4.79 -9.15 4.12
C GLU A 31 4.47 -8.76 2.67
N TRP A 32 3.20 -8.76 2.29
CA TRP A 32 2.74 -8.40 0.94
C TRP A 32 3.19 -6.98 0.56
N ALA A 33 2.99 -6.00 1.44
CA ALA A 33 3.42 -4.61 1.19
C ALA A 33 4.95 -4.43 1.13
N ASN A 34 5.70 -5.30 1.82
CA ASN A 34 7.17 -5.30 1.85
C ASN A 34 7.82 -6.07 0.68
N ASN A 35 7.07 -6.93 -0.03
CA ASN A 35 7.63 -7.89 -1.00
C ASN A 35 7.05 -7.82 -2.43
N GLN A 36 6.34 -6.75 -2.79
CA GLN A 36 5.83 -6.52 -4.15
C GLN A 36 6.93 -6.69 -5.22
N ARG A 37 6.56 -7.18 -6.41
CA ARG A 37 7.48 -7.38 -7.54
C ARG A 37 6.91 -6.75 -8.81
N ASP A 38 7.77 -6.17 -9.63
CA ASP A 38 7.47 -5.76 -11.01
C ASP A 38 8.66 -6.06 -11.95
N ALA A 39 8.59 -5.60 -13.19
CA ALA A 39 9.65 -5.73 -14.20
C ALA A 39 11.01 -5.08 -13.81
N ARG A 40 11.09 -4.28 -12.74
CA ARG A 40 12.35 -3.76 -12.17
C ARG A 40 12.76 -4.42 -10.84
N GLY A 41 12.12 -5.52 -10.45
CA GLY A 41 12.46 -6.30 -9.26
C GLY A 41 11.53 -6.09 -8.07
N ARG A 42 12.03 -6.35 -6.85
CA ARG A 42 11.25 -6.24 -5.60
C ARG A 42 11.22 -4.79 -5.10
N TYR A 43 10.04 -4.31 -4.71
CA TYR A 43 9.83 -2.99 -4.10
C TYR A 43 8.89 -3.05 -2.89
N ARG A 44 8.79 -1.94 -2.15
CA ARG A 44 7.94 -1.79 -0.95
C ARG A 44 6.90 -0.71 -1.18
N ILE A 45 5.62 -0.98 -0.91
CA ILE A 45 4.50 -0.05 -1.20
C ILE A 45 4.70 1.29 -0.47
N PHE A 46 5.07 1.25 0.80
CA PHE A 46 5.27 2.45 1.62
C PHE A 46 6.65 3.10 1.45
N GLY A 47 7.50 2.61 0.53
CA GLY A 47 8.86 3.09 0.30
C GLY A 47 9.88 2.74 1.41
N ARG A 48 9.42 2.26 2.56
CA ARG A 48 10.18 1.61 3.64
C ARG A 48 9.55 0.27 3.99
N ALA A 49 10.21 -0.52 4.84
CA ALA A 49 9.55 -1.66 5.47
C ALA A 49 8.52 -1.18 6.49
N ILE A 50 7.41 -1.90 6.61
CA ILE A 50 6.44 -1.75 7.71
C ILE A 50 6.38 -3.02 8.56
N SER A 51 6.11 -2.85 9.86
CA SER A 51 5.90 -3.96 10.80
C SER A 51 4.43 -4.39 10.85
N ALA A 52 4.15 -5.59 11.35
CA ALA A 52 2.79 -6.09 11.57
C ALA A 52 1.94 -5.18 12.48
N GLU A 53 2.56 -4.48 13.43
CA GLU A 53 1.88 -3.45 14.24
C GLU A 53 1.39 -2.25 13.42
N GLU A 54 2.21 -1.78 12.47
CA GLU A 54 1.82 -0.69 11.57
C GLU A 54 0.73 -1.14 10.60
N ALA A 55 0.83 -2.38 10.09
CA ALA A 55 -0.24 -3.01 9.33
C ALA A 55 -1.54 -3.17 10.15
N ARG A 56 -1.46 -3.42 11.47
CA ARG A 56 -2.62 -3.46 12.37
C ARG A 56 -3.27 -2.09 12.54
N VAL A 57 -2.48 -1.01 12.61
CA VAL A 57 -2.98 0.38 12.57
C VAL A 57 -3.63 0.67 11.22
N ILE A 58 -3.05 0.18 10.11
CA ILE A 58 -3.59 0.33 8.76
C ILE A 58 -4.97 -0.33 8.63
N LEU A 59 -5.10 -1.59 9.07
CA LEU A 59 -6.36 -2.35 9.04
C LEU A 59 -7.46 -1.71 9.91
N ARG A 60 -7.09 -1.01 10.98
CA ARG A 60 -8.03 -0.27 11.85
C ARG A 60 -8.47 1.08 11.28
N HIS A 61 -7.77 1.63 10.27
CA HIS A 61 -8.07 2.96 9.71
C HIS A 61 -8.11 2.97 8.16
N PRO A 62 -8.98 2.16 7.52
CA PRO A 62 -9.03 2.05 6.06
C PRO A 62 -9.35 3.37 5.34
N GLY A 63 -10.12 4.27 5.96
CA GLY A 63 -10.43 5.60 5.41
C GLY A 63 -9.29 6.63 5.49
N ARG A 64 -8.14 6.31 6.10
CA ARG A 64 -7.03 7.26 6.26
C ARG A 64 -6.15 7.26 5.00
N LEU A 65 -5.93 8.46 4.44
CA LEU A 65 -4.92 8.69 3.40
C LEU A 65 -3.52 8.63 4.02
N VAL A 66 -2.59 7.93 3.37
CA VAL A 66 -1.17 7.92 3.76
C VAL A 66 -0.25 8.26 2.60
N THR A 67 0.87 8.88 2.95
CA THR A 67 1.88 9.36 2.02
C THR A 67 2.90 8.27 1.72
N VAL A 68 2.95 7.77 0.49
CA VAL A 68 3.98 6.85 0.00
C VAL A 68 5.04 7.57 -0.84
N ARG A 69 6.25 7.00 -0.94
CA ARG A 69 7.33 7.56 -1.77
C ARG A 69 6.93 7.60 -3.25
N SER A 70 7.31 8.67 -3.94
CA SER A 70 6.98 8.92 -5.34
C SER A 70 7.67 7.94 -6.31
N ASP A 71 6.91 6.94 -6.75
CA ASP A 71 7.23 5.95 -7.77
C ASP A 71 5.98 5.81 -8.69
N PRO A 72 6.10 6.04 -10.01
CA PRO A 72 4.96 6.33 -10.90
C PRO A 72 3.87 5.25 -10.95
N ARG A 73 4.14 4.04 -10.46
CA ARG A 73 3.20 2.91 -10.41
C ARG A 73 1.98 3.16 -9.51
N TRP A 74 1.97 4.16 -8.61
CA TRP A 74 0.78 4.53 -7.83
C TRP A 74 -0.13 5.60 -8.46
N ALA A 75 0.25 6.18 -9.61
CA ALA A 75 -0.32 7.45 -10.05
C ALA A 75 -1.83 7.39 -10.37
N VAL A 76 -2.30 6.21 -10.77
CA VAL A 76 -3.67 5.95 -11.24
C VAL A 76 -4.74 6.26 -10.16
N ALA A 77 -4.39 6.19 -8.88
CA ALA A 77 -5.32 6.45 -7.78
C ALA A 77 -5.52 7.95 -7.43
N ALA A 78 -4.73 8.85 -8.02
CA ALA A 78 -4.64 10.26 -7.59
C ALA A 78 -5.20 11.28 -8.59
N ASN A 79 -6.00 10.83 -9.58
CA ASN A 79 -6.43 11.66 -10.71
C ASN A 79 -7.89 11.37 -11.12
N ALA A 80 -8.74 11.01 -10.15
CA ALA A 80 -10.16 10.68 -10.33
C ALA A 80 -11.11 11.81 -9.88
N GLU A 81 -10.57 13.01 -9.65
CA GLU A 81 -11.31 14.21 -9.23
C GLU A 81 -10.97 15.37 -10.18
N ARG A 82 -11.68 15.43 -11.32
CA ARG A 82 -11.70 16.58 -12.23
C ARG A 82 -12.96 16.62 -13.08
#